data_AF-A0A1I0X946-F1
#
_entry.id   AF-A0A1I0X946-F1
#
_cell.length_a   1.000
_cell.length_b   1.000
_cell.length_c   1.000
_cell.angle_alpha   90.00
_cell.angle_beta   90.00
_cell.angle_gamma   90.00
#
_symmetry.space_group_name_H-M   'P 1'
#
loop_
_entity.id
_entity.type
_entity.pdbx_description
1 polymer ?
#
loop_
_entity_poly.entity_id
_entity_poly.type
_entity_poly.pdbx_seq_one_letter_code
_entity_poly.pdbx_strand_id
1 'polypeptide(L)'
;MSVDDRLRAGLERNASSLVPAGEARLDAVRRRHRRRVLAVAGGGLVAVAATVALAFGLASGGVDRAVPPDPLPPAETSPVPPEAAGLIPDSTWRRVVTTKQAEAAGVPRSRIREDIGDDGRLPLELRLTTDTFTQSGDYGGSVWEIGDSGSVAYDERGRLVVTSARCVPCSALAVTWRIDDDRLVFTRLGPSNGPMDRVVWTGTWRRTS
;
A
#
# COMPACT_ATOMS: atom_id res chain seq x y z
N MET A 1 34.92 29.00 -27.36
CA MET A 1 34.88 27.94 -26.34
C MET A 1 34.30 26.68 -26.98
N SER A 2 35.02 25.56 -26.97
CA SER A 2 34.59 24.34 -27.63
C SER A 2 33.44 23.65 -26.88
N VAL A 3 32.80 22.66 -27.50
CA VAL A 3 31.80 21.81 -26.83
C VAL A 3 32.44 21.06 -25.66
N ASP A 4 33.66 20.55 -25.85
CA ASP A 4 34.40 19.82 -24.83
C ASP A 4 34.76 20.70 -23.62
N ASP A 5 35.12 21.97 -23.85
CA ASP A 5 35.39 22.91 -22.75
C ASP A 5 34.13 23.22 -21.93
N ARG A 6 32.97 23.29 -22.59
CA ARG A 6 31.68 23.49 -21.91
C ARG A 6 31.27 22.27 -21.08
N LEU A 7 31.48 21.07 -21.62
CA LEU A 7 31.22 19.82 -20.90
C LEU A 7 32.15 19.66 -19.70
N ARG A 8 33.45 19.93 -19.88
CA ARG A 8 34.43 19.87 -18.79
C ARG A 8 34.10 20.87 -17.68
N ALA A 9 33.82 22.13 -18.02
CA ALA A 9 33.43 23.15 -17.04
C ALA A 9 32.06 22.90 -16.39
N GLY A 10 31.18 22.14 -17.05
CA GLY A 10 29.90 21.69 -16.48
C GLY A 10 30.09 20.57 -15.45
N LEU A 11 30.93 19.58 -15.78
CA LEU A 11 31.24 18.45 -14.90
C LEU A 11 32.03 18.90 -13.67
N GLU A 12 33.00 19.81 -13.82
CA GLU A 12 33.76 20.37 -12.69
C GLU A 12 32.84 21.13 -11.71
N ARG A 13 31.91 21.93 -12.23
CA ARG A 13 30.92 22.62 -11.39
C ARG A 13 30.01 21.63 -10.65
N ASN A 14 29.57 20.57 -11.31
CA ASN A 14 28.73 19.55 -10.69
C ASN A 14 29.51 18.75 -9.61
N ALA A 15 30.75 18.37 -9.89
CA ALA A 15 31.63 17.68 -8.94
C ALA A 15 31.99 18.54 -7.72
N SER A 16 32.11 19.87 -7.90
CA SER A 16 32.34 20.80 -6.78
C SER A 16 31.07 21.16 -6.00
N SER A 17 29.90 20.83 -6.55
CA SER A 17 28.58 21.00 -5.93
C SER A 17 28.26 19.79 -5.04
N LEU A 18 29.14 19.51 -4.08
CA LEU A 18 28.77 18.68 -2.95
C LEU A 18 27.95 19.58 -2.02
N VAL A 19 26.63 19.49 -2.12
CA VAL A 19 25.73 20.18 -1.18
C VAL A 19 25.76 19.37 0.12
N PRO A 20 26.39 19.87 1.20
CA PRO A 20 26.61 19.05 2.41
C PRO A 20 25.29 18.56 3.03
N ALA A 21 24.20 19.33 2.84
CA ALA A 21 22.86 18.95 3.26
C ALA A 21 22.30 17.74 2.46
N GLY A 22 22.66 17.61 1.18
CA GLY A 22 22.28 16.46 0.34
C GLY A 22 23.03 15.19 0.75
N GLU A 23 24.31 15.30 1.05
CA GLU A 23 25.12 14.18 1.55
C GLU A 23 24.65 13.67 2.91
N ALA A 24 24.35 14.59 3.85
CA ALA A 24 23.81 14.23 5.15
C ALA A 24 22.46 13.49 5.05
N ARG A 25 21.61 13.89 4.08
CA ARG A 25 20.33 13.21 3.80
C ARG A 25 20.55 11.81 3.21
N LEU A 26 21.47 11.66 2.25
CA LEU A 26 21.82 10.36 1.66
C LEU A 26 22.41 9.40 2.71
N ASP A 27 23.25 9.89 3.62
CA ASP A 27 23.80 9.11 4.71
C ASP A 27 22.74 8.71 5.76
N ALA A 28 21.74 9.56 6.00
CA ALA A 28 20.61 9.21 6.85
C ALA A 28 19.77 8.08 6.22
N VAL A 29 19.48 8.15 4.92
CA VAL A 29 18.77 7.10 4.18
C VAL A 29 19.56 5.78 4.18
N ARG A 30 20.87 5.84 3.90
CA ARG A 30 21.75 4.65 3.93
C ARG A 30 21.79 3.99 5.30
N ARG A 31 21.87 4.78 6.38
CA ARG A 31 21.85 4.25 7.76
C ARG A 31 20.50 3.59 8.10
N ARG A 32 19.37 4.21 7.71
CA ARG A 32 18.03 3.63 7.90
C ARG A 32 17.88 2.32 7.13
N HIS A 33 18.38 2.27 5.89
CA HIS A 33 18.32 1.08 5.06
C HIS A 33 19.15 -0.09 5.63
N ARG A 34 20.41 0.18 6.05
CA ARG A 34 21.25 -0.84 6.71
C ARG A 34 20.60 -1.44 7.96
N ARG A 35 19.96 -0.61 8.79
CA ARG A 35 19.24 -1.09 9.99
C ARG A 35 18.08 -2.03 9.64
N ARG A 36 17.33 -1.73 8.58
CA ARG A 36 16.23 -2.58 8.11
C ARG A 36 16.73 -3.91 7.55
N VAL A 37 17.81 -3.92 6.76
CA VAL A 37 18.38 -5.16 6.20
C VAL A 37 18.92 -6.08 7.30
N LEU A 38 19.60 -5.54 8.31
CA LEU A 38 20.12 -6.35 9.43
C LEU A 38 19.00 -6.91 10.31
N ALA A 39 17.90 -6.19 10.49
CA ALA A 39 16.74 -6.70 11.23
C ALA A 39 16.05 -7.87 10.51
N VAL A 40 16.06 -7.90 9.17
CA VAL A 40 15.49 -8.98 8.37
C VAL A 40 16.41 -10.21 8.30
N ALA A 41 17.73 -10.02 8.32
CA ALA A 41 18.69 -11.12 8.30
C ALA A 41 18.80 -11.88 9.64
N GLY A 42 18.39 -11.28 10.76
CA GLY A 42 18.50 -11.90 12.10
C GLY A 42 17.36 -12.86 12.49
N GLY A 43 16.28 -12.95 11.70
CA GLY A 43 15.07 -13.72 12.05
C GLY A 43 14.90 -15.08 11.37
N GLY A 44 15.89 -15.54 10.60
CA GLY A 44 15.76 -16.69 9.70
C GLY A 44 16.42 -17.99 10.20
N LEU A 45 16.24 -18.38 11.47
CA LEU A 45 16.75 -19.66 11.97
C LEU A 45 16.00 -20.17 13.20
N VAL A 46 14.69 -20.46 13.09
CA VAL A 46 14.00 -21.32 14.07
C VAL A 46 13.02 -22.27 13.37
N ALA A 47 13.51 -23.52 13.24
CA ALA A 47 12.83 -24.80 13.42
C ALA A 47 11.48 -25.08 12.73
N VAL A 48 11.59 -25.89 11.67
CA VAL A 48 10.69 -26.98 11.32
C VAL A 48 10.46 -27.90 12.53
N ALA A 49 9.20 -28.11 12.96
CA ALA A 49 8.61 -29.36 13.43
C ALA A 49 7.39 -29.12 14.34
N ALA A 50 6.21 -29.59 13.93
CA ALA A 50 5.26 -30.38 14.75
C ALA A 50 3.89 -30.45 14.05
N THR A 51 3.71 -31.51 13.26
CA THR A 51 2.40 -32.06 12.92
C THR A 51 1.90 -32.87 14.12
N VAL A 52 0.60 -32.79 14.45
CA VAL A 52 -0.34 -33.91 14.72
C VAL A 52 -1.55 -33.42 15.54
N ALA A 53 -2.69 -33.97 15.15
CA ALA A 53 -4.06 -33.70 15.55
C ALA A 53 -4.39 -33.90 17.05
N LEU A 54 -5.47 -33.26 17.50
CA LEU A 54 -6.47 -33.92 18.33
C LEU A 54 -7.84 -33.23 18.22
N ALA A 55 -8.81 -34.02 17.75
CA ALA A 55 -10.23 -33.75 17.79
C ALA A 55 -10.82 -34.23 19.14
N PHE A 56 -12.03 -33.74 19.43
CA PHE A 56 -12.99 -34.18 20.45
C PHE A 56 -12.78 -33.76 21.91
N GLY A 57 -13.67 -32.86 22.34
CA GLY A 57 -14.12 -32.69 23.72
C GLY A 57 -15.53 -32.08 23.71
N LEU A 58 -16.52 -32.94 23.97
CA LEU A 58 -17.95 -32.62 24.12
C LEU A 58 -18.27 -32.08 25.53
N ALA A 59 -19.46 -31.46 25.64
CA ALA A 59 -20.23 -31.14 26.86
C ALA A 59 -19.77 -29.89 27.64
N SER A 60 -20.61 -29.01 28.17
CA SER A 60 -22.06 -28.96 28.37
C SER A 60 -22.43 -27.60 29.02
N GLY A 61 -23.65 -27.13 28.81
CA GLY A 61 -24.38 -26.38 29.85
C GLY A 61 -24.65 -24.90 29.58
N GLY A 62 -25.94 -24.54 29.57
CA GLY A 62 -26.40 -23.15 29.65
C GLY A 62 -27.67 -22.89 28.84
N VAL A 63 -28.83 -23.30 29.36
CA VAL A 63 -30.13 -22.86 28.85
C VAL A 63 -30.48 -21.55 29.54
N ASP A 64 -30.08 -20.42 28.95
CA ASP A 64 -30.67 -19.12 29.29
C ASP A 64 -31.67 -18.75 28.19
N ARG A 65 -32.94 -18.67 28.57
CA ARG A 65 -34.02 -18.09 27.77
C ARG A 65 -33.73 -16.60 27.59
N ALA A 66 -33.03 -16.26 26.52
CA ALA A 66 -32.98 -14.90 26.01
C ALA A 66 -34.25 -14.62 25.19
N VAL A 67 -34.91 -13.53 25.56
CA VAL A 67 -36.05 -12.90 24.89
C VAL A 67 -35.76 -12.75 23.38
N PRO A 68 -36.70 -13.04 22.46
CA PRO A 68 -36.47 -12.83 21.04
C PRO A 68 -36.19 -11.34 20.78
N PRO A 69 -35.05 -10.98 20.17
CA PRO A 69 -34.88 -9.63 19.67
C PRO A 69 -35.89 -9.39 18.54
N ASP A 70 -36.51 -8.21 18.54
CA ASP A 70 -37.38 -7.77 17.44
C ASP A 70 -36.69 -8.00 16.08
N PRO A 71 -37.44 -8.41 15.05
CA PRO A 71 -36.88 -8.61 13.72
C PRO A 71 -36.23 -7.31 13.25
N LEU A 72 -34.91 -7.34 13.11
CA LEU A 72 -34.15 -6.26 12.50
C LEU A 72 -34.75 -5.97 11.12
N PRO A 73 -34.93 -4.69 10.73
CA PRO A 73 -35.37 -4.35 9.40
C PRO A 73 -34.45 -5.04 8.37
N PRO A 74 -34.99 -5.53 7.25
CA PRO A 74 -34.21 -6.20 6.23
C PRO A 74 -33.02 -5.31 5.87
N ALA A 75 -31.80 -5.84 6.05
CA ALA A 75 -30.60 -5.14 5.68
C ALA A 75 -30.74 -4.71 4.23
N GLU A 76 -30.80 -3.39 4.00
CA GLU A 76 -30.75 -2.83 2.65
C GLU A 76 -29.50 -3.38 1.98
N THR A 77 -29.73 -4.39 1.15
CA THR A 77 -28.69 -4.99 0.35
C THR A 77 -28.36 -3.94 -0.69
N SER A 78 -27.40 -3.08 -0.35
CA SER A 78 -26.86 -2.12 -1.31
C SER A 78 -26.54 -2.90 -2.57
N PRO A 79 -27.10 -2.52 -3.73
CA PRO A 79 -26.88 -3.25 -4.96
C PRO A 79 -25.38 -3.36 -5.16
N VAL A 80 -24.91 -4.61 -5.31
CA VAL A 80 -23.53 -4.87 -5.74
C VAL A 80 -23.38 -4.08 -7.05
N PRO A 81 -22.49 -3.07 -7.10
CA PRO A 81 -22.35 -2.26 -8.31
C PRO A 81 -22.04 -3.19 -9.49
N PRO A 82 -22.59 -2.93 -10.68
CA PRO A 82 -22.23 -3.70 -11.87
C PRO A 82 -20.71 -3.67 -12.01
N GLU A 83 -20.12 -4.85 -12.06
CA GLU A 83 -18.69 -5.04 -12.31
C GLU A 83 -18.37 -4.36 -13.63
N ALA A 84 -17.49 -3.36 -13.61
CA ALA A 84 -17.12 -2.63 -14.81
C ALA A 84 -16.41 -3.61 -15.76
N ALA A 85 -17.09 -4.01 -16.82
CA ALA A 85 -16.49 -4.78 -17.90
C ALA A 85 -15.49 -3.87 -18.65
N GLY A 86 -14.23 -3.85 -18.23
CA GLY A 86 -13.19 -3.06 -18.87
C GLY A 86 -11.87 -3.10 -18.11
N LEU A 87 -10.82 -2.56 -18.72
CA LEU A 87 -9.53 -2.33 -18.06
C LEU A 87 -9.55 -0.94 -17.41
N ILE A 88 -8.77 -0.75 -16.34
CA ILE A 88 -8.48 0.60 -15.84
C ILE A 88 -7.59 1.26 -16.88
N PRO A 89 -7.96 2.43 -17.42
CA PRO A 89 -7.14 3.09 -18.42
C PRO A 89 -5.83 3.59 -17.82
N ASP A 90 -4.80 3.62 -18.66
CA ASP A 90 -3.51 4.21 -18.35
C ASP A 90 -3.70 5.64 -17.84
N SER A 91 -3.32 5.89 -16.60
CA SER A 91 -3.60 7.14 -15.89
C SER A 91 -2.81 7.25 -14.60
N THR A 92 -2.64 8.48 -14.14
CA THR A 92 -2.15 8.79 -12.80
C THR A 92 -3.34 9.11 -11.90
N TRP A 93 -3.33 8.54 -10.71
CA TRP A 93 -4.39 8.64 -9.73
C TRP A 93 -3.83 9.13 -8.40
N ARG A 94 -4.52 10.03 -7.72
CA ARG A 94 -4.09 10.59 -6.44
C ARG A 94 -5.10 10.37 -5.35
N ARG A 95 -4.58 10.23 -4.14
CA ARG A 95 -5.36 10.11 -2.91
C ARG A 95 -4.59 10.69 -1.75
N VAL A 96 -5.31 11.09 -0.69
CA VAL A 96 -4.70 11.39 0.61
C VAL A 96 -5.21 10.38 1.62
N VAL A 97 -4.28 9.69 2.28
CA VAL A 97 -4.54 8.85 3.45
C VAL A 97 -4.34 9.71 4.71
N THR A 98 -5.17 9.47 5.73
CA THR A 98 -5.13 10.25 6.98
C THR A 98 -4.91 9.34 8.19
N THR A 99 -4.36 9.91 9.26
CA THR A 99 -4.25 9.23 10.57
C THR A 99 -5.57 8.61 11.00
N LYS A 100 -6.68 9.36 10.87
CA LYS A 100 -8.02 8.88 11.23
C LYS A 100 -8.43 7.62 10.45
N GLN A 101 -8.15 7.56 9.15
CA GLN A 101 -8.43 6.38 8.34
C GLN A 101 -7.57 5.19 8.77
N ALA A 102 -6.29 5.41 9.10
CA ALA A 102 -5.40 4.36 9.56
C ALA A 102 -5.77 3.83 10.95
N GLU A 103 -6.13 4.70 11.89
CA GLU A 103 -6.63 4.32 13.21
C GLU A 103 -7.92 3.50 13.08
N ALA A 104 -8.87 3.94 12.24
CA ALA A 104 -10.12 3.22 12.00
C ALA A 104 -9.91 1.82 11.39
N ALA A 105 -8.81 1.62 10.66
CA ALA A 105 -8.43 0.31 10.11
C ALA A 105 -7.61 -0.54 11.09
N GLY A 106 -7.33 -0.06 12.31
CA GLY A 106 -6.56 -0.78 13.32
C GLY A 106 -5.05 -0.73 13.11
N VAL A 107 -4.53 0.25 12.38
CA VAL A 107 -3.07 0.43 12.25
C VAL A 107 -2.50 0.89 13.60
N PRO A 108 -1.44 0.24 14.14
CA PRO A 108 -0.81 0.69 15.38
C PRO A 108 -0.29 2.12 15.29
N ARG A 109 -0.51 2.93 16.34
CA ARG A 109 -0.08 4.35 16.38
C ARG A 109 1.41 4.57 16.06
N SER A 110 2.27 3.65 16.47
CA SER A 110 3.71 3.69 16.15
C SER A 110 3.97 3.63 14.64
N ARG A 111 3.21 2.82 13.90
CA ARG A 111 3.29 2.69 12.44
C ARG A 111 2.64 3.88 11.74
N ILE A 112 1.53 4.41 12.27
CA ILE A 112 0.89 5.61 11.69
C ILE A 112 1.87 6.79 11.65
N ARG A 113 2.59 7.07 12.73
CA ARG A 113 3.57 8.15 12.73
C ARG A 113 4.70 7.92 11.72
N GLU A 114 5.20 6.68 11.61
CA GLU A 114 6.27 6.35 10.66
C GLU A 114 5.82 6.45 9.20
N ASP A 115 4.62 5.96 8.90
CA ASP A 115 4.16 5.76 7.52
C ASP A 115 3.37 6.96 6.99
N ILE A 116 2.69 7.74 7.83
CA ILE A 116 1.86 8.89 7.42
C ILE A 116 2.57 10.24 7.64
N GLY A 117 3.44 10.33 8.65
CA GLY A 117 4.08 11.59 9.05
C GLY A 117 3.32 12.35 10.12
N ASP A 118 3.96 13.41 10.63
CA ASP A 118 3.49 14.16 11.80
C ASP A 118 2.31 15.09 11.50
N ASP A 119 2.11 15.50 10.25
CA ASP A 119 0.96 16.30 9.81
C ASP A 119 -0.33 15.46 9.67
N GLY A 120 -0.21 14.14 9.84
CA GLY A 120 -1.30 13.18 9.79
C GLY A 120 -1.88 12.96 8.40
N ARG A 121 -1.14 13.31 7.34
CA ARG A 121 -1.57 13.18 5.95
C ARG A 121 -0.47 12.55 5.10
N LEU A 122 -0.86 11.52 4.35
CA LEU A 122 -0.01 10.88 3.36
C LEU A 122 -0.61 11.08 1.96
N PRO A 123 -0.14 12.07 1.20
CA PRO A 123 -0.41 12.15 -0.23
C PRO A 123 0.18 10.92 -0.93
N LEU A 124 -0.65 10.26 -1.72
CA LEU A 124 -0.29 9.08 -2.51
C LEU A 124 -0.59 9.35 -3.98
N GLU A 125 0.25 8.79 -4.83
CA GLU A 125 0.09 8.76 -6.27
C GLU A 125 0.24 7.31 -6.73
N LEU A 126 -0.70 6.90 -7.58
CA LEU A 126 -0.73 5.59 -8.20
C LEU A 126 -0.75 5.81 -9.71
N ARG A 127 0.33 5.43 -10.37
CA ARG A 127 0.39 5.37 -11.83
C ARG A 127 0.06 3.95 -12.26
N LEU A 128 -0.99 3.81 -13.07
CA LEU A 128 -1.35 2.56 -13.72
C LEU A 128 -1.10 2.70 -15.21
N THR A 129 -0.48 1.67 -15.77
CA THR A 129 -0.36 1.46 -17.22
C THR A 129 -0.95 0.09 -17.55
N THR A 130 -0.95 -0.28 -18.83
CA THR A 130 -1.53 -1.53 -19.30
C THR A 130 -0.99 -2.76 -18.55
N ASP A 131 0.30 -2.78 -18.20
CA ASP A 131 0.98 -3.95 -17.63
C ASP A 131 1.78 -3.65 -16.34
N THR A 132 1.98 -2.38 -15.98
CA THR A 132 2.73 -2.00 -14.78
C THR A 132 1.99 -1.00 -13.89
N PHE A 133 2.39 -0.98 -12.61
CA PHE A 133 2.02 0.07 -11.67
C PHE A 133 3.24 0.66 -10.97
N THR A 134 3.09 1.90 -10.50
CA THR A 134 3.99 2.51 -9.52
C THR A 134 3.17 3.25 -8.49
N GLN A 135 3.46 3.02 -7.22
CA GLN A 135 2.87 3.74 -6.09
C GLN A 135 3.96 4.56 -5.39
N SER A 136 3.72 5.86 -5.26
CA SER A 136 4.59 6.79 -4.55
C SER A 136 3.82 7.55 -3.48
N GLY A 137 4.55 8.06 -2.50
CA GLY A 137 4.02 8.89 -1.43
C GLY A 137 4.92 10.07 -1.11
N ASP A 138 4.33 11.15 -0.57
CA ASP A 138 5.08 12.23 0.06
C ASP A 138 5.07 12.04 1.58
N TYR A 139 6.21 11.60 2.13
CA TYR A 139 6.38 11.29 3.55
C TYR A 139 6.87 12.51 4.35
N GLY A 140 6.32 13.69 4.06
CA GLY A 140 6.64 14.95 4.77
C GLY A 140 7.92 15.65 4.31
N GLY A 141 8.42 15.31 3.10
CA GLY A 141 9.69 15.80 2.58
C GLY A 141 9.58 16.67 1.33
N SER A 142 8.36 16.92 0.83
CA SER A 142 8.10 17.56 -0.47
C SER A 142 8.76 16.83 -1.65
N VAL A 143 9.18 15.58 -1.44
CA VAL A 143 9.81 14.72 -2.43
C VAL A 143 9.01 13.43 -2.45
N TRP A 144 8.50 13.12 -3.63
CA TRP A 144 7.80 11.85 -3.87
C TRP A 144 8.80 10.70 -3.85
N GLU A 145 8.55 9.73 -2.98
CA GLU A 145 9.35 8.51 -2.88
C GLU A 145 8.52 7.33 -3.41
N ILE A 146 9.13 6.48 -4.25
CA ILE A 146 8.48 5.25 -4.70
C ILE A 146 8.38 4.30 -3.52
N GLY A 147 7.16 4.02 -3.08
CA GLY A 147 6.87 3.01 -2.07
C GLY A 147 6.91 1.62 -2.68
N ASP A 148 6.14 1.41 -3.76
CA ASP A 148 6.00 0.12 -4.43
C ASP A 148 5.88 0.26 -5.95
N SER A 149 6.16 -0.83 -6.66
CA SER A 149 6.08 -0.92 -8.11
C SER A 149 6.01 -2.38 -8.52
N GLY A 150 5.50 -2.66 -9.72
CA GLY A 150 5.49 -4.01 -10.27
C GLY A 150 4.51 -4.14 -11.42
N SER A 151 3.92 -5.33 -11.58
CA SER A 151 3.02 -5.62 -12.69
C SER A 151 1.54 -5.54 -12.30
N VAL A 152 0.70 -5.28 -13.29
CA VAL A 152 -0.75 -5.40 -13.19
C VAL A 152 -1.26 -6.49 -14.13
N ALA A 153 -2.28 -7.19 -13.69
CA ALA A 153 -3.05 -8.15 -14.48
C ALA A 153 -4.52 -8.08 -14.04
N TYR A 154 -5.39 -8.79 -14.75
CA TYR A 154 -6.79 -8.95 -14.36
C TYR A 154 -7.11 -10.43 -14.25
N ASP A 155 -7.80 -10.83 -13.18
CA ASP A 155 -8.24 -12.22 -13.02
C ASP A 155 -9.53 -12.50 -13.80
N GLU A 156 -9.98 -13.76 -13.77
CA GLU A 156 -11.21 -14.21 -14.44
C GLU A 156 -12.48 -13.48 -13.97
N ARG A 157 -12.41 -12.79 -12.82
CA ARG A 157 -13.50 -11.98 -12.27
C ARG A 157 -13.30 -10.49 -12.56
N GLY A 158 -12.38 -10.11 -13.44
CA GLY A 158 -12.10 -8.71 -13.76
C GLY A 158 -11.50 -7.90 -12.60
N ARG A 159 -11.05 -8.55 -11.51
CA ARG A 159 -10.37 -7.84 -10.42
C ARG A 159 -8.97 -7.46 -10.86
N LEU A 160 -8.52 -6.29 -10.43
CA LEU A 160 -7.13 -5.86 -10.63
C LEU A 160 -6.23 -6.73 -9.74
N VAL A 161 -5.25 -7.40 -10.33
CA VAL A 161 -4.21 -8.15 -9.62
C VAL A 161 -2.91 -7.37 -9.74
N VAL A 162 -2.42 -6.89 -8.60
CA VAL A 162 -1.18 -6.13 -8.49
C VAL A 162 -0.09 -7.05 -7.94
N THR A 163 1.03 -7.17 -8.66
CA THR A 163 2.17 -7.99 -8.23
C THR A 163 3.32 -7.10 -7.83
N SER A 164 3.58 -6.98 -6.53
CA SER A 164 4.68 -6.14 -6.01
C SER A 164 6.04 -6.73 -6.36
N ALA A 165 6.94 -5.89 -6.89
CA ALA A 165 8.35 -6.23 -7.11
C ALA A 165 9.20 -6.11 -5.84
N ARG A 166 8.67 -5.47 -4.78
CA ARG A 166 9.42 -5.19 -3.54
C ARG A 166 8.93 -5.99 -2.34
N CYS A 167 7.68 -6.43 -2.33
CA CYS A 167 7.11 -7.23 -1.26
C CYS A 167 6.76 -8.63 -1.74
N VAL A 168 7.69 -9.57 -1.54
CA VAL A 168 7.48 -11.01 -1.83
C VAL A 168 6.28 -11.60 -1.05
N PRO A 169 6.07 -11.34 0.26
CA PRO A 169 4.87 -11.84 0.94
C PRO A 169 3.57 -11.10 0.53
N CYS A 170 3.67 -9.95 -0.14
CA CYS A 170 2.54 -9.20 -0.70
C CYS A 170 2.44 -9.36 -2.23
N SER A 171 3.09 -10.37 -2.81
CA SER A 171 3.39 -10.42 -4.24
C SER A 171 2.18 -10.54 -5.14
N ALA A 172 0.96 -10.73 -4.62
CA ALA A 172 -0.25 -10.72 -5.42
C ALA A 172 -1.42 -10.16 -4.61
N LEU A 173 -1.77 -8.91 -4.88
CA LEU A 173 -2.90 -8.21 -4.31
C LEU A 173 -4.05 -8.18 -5.32
N ALA A 174 -5.12 -8.93 -5.06
CA ALA A 174 -6.36 -8.82 -5.83
C ALA A 174 -7.25 -7.71 -5.24
N VAL A 175 -7.69 -6.77 -6.09
CA VAL A 175 -8.46 -5.58 -5.73
C VAL A 175 -9.74 -5.49 -6.57
N THR A 176 -10.89 -5.41 -5.90
CA THR A 176 -12.15 -5.05 -6.55
C THR A 176 -12.19 -3.53 -6.77
N TRP A 177 -12.57 -3.12 -7.98
CA TRP A 177 -12.52 -1.73 -8.38
C TRP A 177 -13.75 -1.32 -9.20
N ARG A 178 -14.00 -0.02 -9.27
CA ARG A 178 -14.92 0.61 -10.23
C ARG A 178 -14.40 1.98 -10.63
N ILE A 179 -14.75 2.43 -11.83
CA ILE A 179 -14.50 3.81 -12.28
C ILE A 179 -15.83 4.54 -12.43
N ASP A 180 -15.83 5.79 -12.01
CA ASP A 180 -16.96 6.71 -12.03
C ASP A 180 -16.39 8.09 -12.39
N ASP A 181 -16.49 8.47 -13.66
CA ASP A 181 -15.84 9.65 -14.25
C ASP A 181 -14.32 9.73 -13.95
N ASP A 182 -13.93 10.71 -13.12
CA ASP A 182 -12.57 10.98 -12.68
C ASP A 182 -12.15 10.17 -11.45
N ARG A 183 -12.99 9.22 -11.00
CA ARG A 183 -12.81 8.51 -9.73
C ARG A 183 -12.59 7.02 -9.94
N LEU A 184 -11.48 6.52 -9.41
CA LEU A 184 -11.21 5.10 -9.26
C LEU A 184 -11.48 4.70 -7.82
N VAL A 185 -12.41 3.79 -7.59
CA VAL A 185 -12.79 3.35 -6.24
C VAL A 185 -12.35 1.90 -6.05
N PHE A 186 -11.43 1.68 -5.12
CA PHE A 186 -11.01 0.35 -4.69
C PHE A 186 -11.78 -0.05 -3.43
N THR A 187 -12.55 -1.14 -3.46
CA THR A 187 -13.52 -1.49 -2.41
C THR A 187 -13.09 -2.67 -1.54
N ARG A 188 -12.36 -3.64 -2.11
CA ARG A 188 -11.99 -4.87 -1.41
C ARG A 188 -10.60 -5.31 -1.80
N LEU A 189 -9.77 -5.62 -0.81
CA LEU A 189 -8.51 -6.34 -1.00
C LEU A 189 -8.68 -7.81 -0.67
N GLY A 190 -7.84 -8.66 -1.25
CA GLY A 190 -7.69 -10.05 -0.82
C GLY A 190 -7.36 -10.21 0.68
N PRO A 191 -7.47 -11.43 1.22
CA PRO A 191 -7.38 -11.69 2.67
C PRO A 191 -5.99 -11.46 3.28
N SER A 192 -4.93 -11.44 2.47
CA SER A 192 -3.54 -11.51 2.93
C SER A 192 -2.88 -10.16 3.27
N ASN A 193 -3.66 -9.11 3.56
CA ASN A 193 -3.16 -7.75 3.60
C ASN A 193 -3.18 -7.14 5.01
N GLY A 194 -2.12 -6.41 5.35
CA GLY A 194 -2.04 -5.67 6.60
C GLY A 194 -3.07 -4.54 6.65
N PRO A 195 -3.38 -4.02 7.86
CA PRO A 195 -4.31 -2.91 8.01
C PRO A 195 -3.83 -1.65 7.27
N MET A 196 -2.52 -1.44 7.17
CA MET A 196 -1.97 -0.30 6.42
C MET A 196 -2.17 -0.46 4.90
N ASP A 197 -1.94 -1.66 4.35
CA ASP A 197 -2.19 -1.93 2.92
C ASP A 197 -3.66 -1.69 2.56
N ARG A 198 -4.57 -2.11 3.44
CA ARG A 198 -6.00 -1.82 3.30
C ARG A 198 -6.27 -0.33 3.21
N VAL A 199 -5.69 0.46 4.09
CA VAL A 199 -5.86 1.91 4.09
C VAL A 199 -5.28 2.55 2.85
N VAL A 200 -4.07 2.16 2.45
CA VAL A 200 -3.37 2.69 1.27
C VAL A 200 -4.16 2.43 -0.01
N TRP A 201 -4.57 1.18 -0.24
CA TRP A 201 -5.22 0.80 -1.48
C TRP A 201 -6.71 1.13 -1.51
N THR A 202 -7.49 0.80 -0.48
CA THR A 202 -8.97 0.93 -0.55
C THR A 202 -9.47 2.34 -0.30
N GLY A 203 -10.39 2.81 -1.13
CA GLY A 203 -10.97 4.14 -1.07
C GLY A 203 -11.08 4.75 -2.46
N THR A 204 -11.33 6.06 -2.49
CA THR A 204 -11.47 6.82 -3.75
C THR A 204 -10.16 7.49 -4.11
N TRP A 205 -9.72 7.23 -5.34
CA TRP A 205 -8.61 7.87 -6.00
C TRP A 205 -9.15 8.78 -7.10
N ARG A 206 -8.51 9.94 -7.30
CA ARG A 206 -8.88 10.89 -8.34
C ARG A 206 -7.87 10.90 -9.47
N ARG A 207 -8.34 10.86 -10.70
CA ARG A 207 -7.48 10.97 -11.88
C ARG A 207 -6.83 12.35 -11.91
N THR A 208 -5.55 12.39 -12.23
CA THR A 208 -4.83 13.62 -12.57
C THR A 208 -4.52 13.58 -14.05
N SER A 209 -4.88 14.66 -14.75
CA SER A 209 -4.63 14.89 -16.18
C SER A 209 -3.15 14.81 -16.55
#